data_AF-A0A914UMV3-F1
#
_entry.id   AF-A0A914UMV3-F1
#
_cell.length_a   1.000
_cell.length_b   1.000
_cell.length_c   1.000
_cell.angle_alpha   90.00
_cell.angle_beta   90.00
_cell.angle_gamma   90.00
#
_symmetry.space_group_name_H-M   'P 1'
#
loop_
_entity.id
_entity.type
_entity.pdbx_description
1 polymer ?
#
loop_
_entity_poly.entity_id
_entity_poly.type
_entity_poly.pdbx_seq_one_letter_code
_entity_poly.pdbx_strand_id
1 'polypeptide(L)'
;MGIRGENIRLELVQLAVDLPAFFDRVAADIAALQSPIDYYSNFRKYILKSSSADPSLLPALRLIATKGAKVTAFELKFGRAPTSVEAPSFGLGMETAQDDAIDFGDDAPIDFGADDAIVDFGDDAIDIAVVGDDTNDGQLDDGVARGDDALSIFENPASQRALMNDLNELKAFLRWRVMDEKTEHTSDLLLTGADNRDSSLSISESQREEMLNRVQAVLSAVNDPQKRHLLKIRASPRYVESMAEQLEVKRSFEGKYRRMKELMNERQQEMVKEAADTQQKLQLLLPSAKELQKQ
;
A
#
# COMPACT_ATOMS: atom_id res chain seq x y z
N MET A 1 4.44 8.82 -12.27
CA MET A 1 2.95 8.88 -12.24
C MET A 1 2.32 9.18 -13.59
N GLY A 2 3.03 9.36 -14.72
CA GLY A 2 2.38 9.41 -16.04
C GLY A 2 1.32 10.50 -16.24
N ILE A 3 1.32 11.54 -15.40
CA ILE A 3 0.38 12.68 -15.48
C ILE A 3 0.93 13.74 -16.44
N ARG A 4 0.04 14.33 -17.25
CA ARG A 4 0.35 15.41 -18.20
C ARG A 4 0.35 16.77 -17.51
N GLY A 5 -0.44 16.93 -16.44
CA GLY A 5 -0.51 18.15 -15.65
C GLY A 5 -1.40 19.24 -16.24
N GLU A 6 -2.36 18.89 -17.09
CA GLU A 6 -3.36 19.82 -17.61
C GLU A 6 -4.49 20.01 -16.59
N ASN A 7 -5.02 18.90 -16.07
CA ASN A 7 -6.01 18.89 -14.99
C ASN A 7 -5.59 17.87 -13.92
N ILE A 8 -4.68 18.29 -13.04
CA ILE A 8 -4.03 17.42 -12.06
C ILE A 8 -5.06 16.62 -11.23
N ARG A 9 -6.17 17.25 -10.81
CA ARG A 9 -7.24 16.59 -10.05
C ARG A 9 -7.89 15.44 -10.81
N LEU A 10 -8.35 15.68 -12.03
CA LEU A 10 -8.99 14.66 -12.86
C LEU A 10 -8.02 13.55 -13.26
N GLU A 11 -6.78 13.90 -13.58
CA GLU A 11 -5.74 12.92 -13.93
C GLU A 11 -5.41 11.99 -12.75
N LEU A 12 -5.35 12.51 -11.52
CA LEU A 12 -5.14 11.69 -10.32
C LEU A 12 -6.31 10.74 -10.07
N VAL A 13 -7.55 11.20 -10.25
CA VAL A 13 -8.75 10.35 -10.09
C VAL A 13 -8.82 9.28 -11.18
N GLN A 14 -8.52 9.63 -12.43
CA GLN A 14 -8.44 8.66 -13.53
C GLN A 14 -7.40 7.56 -13.26
N LEU A 15 -6.25 7.92 -12.69
CA LEU A 15 -5.22 6.94 -12.35
C LEU A 15 -5.68 5.96 -11.24
N ALA A 16 -6.64 6.36 -10.39
CA ALA A 16 -7.25 5.50 -9.38
C ALA A 16 -8.30 4.52 -9.95
N VAL A 17 -8.77 4.72 -11.20
CA VAL A 17 -9.71 3.80 -11.86
C VAL A 17 -9.04 2.46 -12.21
N ASP A 18 -7.74 2.46 -12.46
CA ASP A 18 -6.96 1.26 -12.81
C ASP A 18 -6.61 0.37 -11.60
N LEU A 19 -7.02 0.78 -10.39
CA LEU A 19 -6.65 0.10 -9.14
C LEU A 19 -7.25 -1.31 -8.99
N PRO A 20 -8.54 -1.56 -9.34
CA PRO A 20 -9.12 -2.91 -9.27
C PRO A 20 -8.39 -3.92 -10.16
N ALA A 21 -8.07 -3.53 -11.40
CA ALA A 21 -7.31 -4.39 -12.33
C ALA A 21 -5.91 -4.72 -11.80
N PHE A 22 -5.32 -3.81 -11.02
CA PHE A 22 -4.05 -4.07 -10.32
C PHE A 22 -4.24 -5.07 -9.18
N PHE A 23 -5.30 -4.94 -8.37
CA PHE A 23 -5.59 -5.92 -7.31
C PHE A 23 -5.83 -7.32 -7.87
N ASP A 24 -6.52 -7.44 -9.00
CA ASP A 24 -6.72 -8.72 -9.67
C ASP A 24 -5.38 -9.37 -10.09
N ARG A 25 -4.44 -8.58 -10.62
CA ARG A 25 -3.10 -9.07 -10.96
C ARG A 25 -2.33 -9.53 -9.72
N VAL A 26 -2.32 -8.72 -8.67
CA VAL A 26 -1.62 -9.07 -7.42
C VAL A 26 -2.24 -10.30 -6.76
N ALA A 27 -3.57 -10.43 -6.79
CA ALA A 27 -4.25 -11.62 -6.29
C ALA A 27 -3.89 -12.87 -7.12
N ALA A 28 -3.75 -12.74 -8.44
CA ALA A 28 -3.27 -13.83 -9.28
C ALA A 28 -1.82 -14.21 -8.96
N ASP A 29 -0.95 -13.23 -8.73
CA ASP A 29 0.44 -13.49 -8.34
C ASP A 29 0.51 -14.17 -6.96
N ILE A 30 -0.33 -13.75 -6.01
CA ILE A 30 -0.48 -14.40 -4.69
C ILE A 30 -1.01 -15.83 -4.85
N ALA A 31 -1.97 -16.06 -5.74
CA ALA A 31 -2.47 -17.41 -6.04
C ALA A 31 -1.36 -18.31 -6.65
N ALA A 32 -0.36 -17.74 -7.32
CA ALA A 32 0.81 -18.49 -7.79
C ALA A 32 1.82 -18.84 -6.67
N LEU A 33 1.65 -18.32 -5.45
CA LEU A 33 2.48 -18.62 -4.28
C LEU A 33 2.04 -19.88 -3.51
N GLN A 34 1.16 -20.73 -4.06
CA GLN A 34 0.74 -21.97 -3.37
C GLN A 34 1.93 -22.87 -3.02
N SER A 35 2.87 -23.06 -3.96
CA SER A 35 4.03 -23.92 -3.73
C SER A 35 4.90 -23.48 -2.52
N PRO A 36 5.29 -22.19 -2.37
CA PRO A 36 5.98 -21.75 -1.17
C PRO A 36 5.13 -21.79 0.10
N ILE A 37 3.81 -21.54 0.02
CA ILE A 37 2.89 -21.66 1.17
C ILE A 37 2.83 -23.12 1.66
N ASP A 38 2.71 -24.07 0.74
CA ASP A 38 2.67 -25.50 1.04
C ASP A 38 4.00 -25.99 1.59
N TYR A 39 5.12 -25.53 1.02
CA TYR A 39 6.44 -25.85 1.55
C TYR A 39 6.60 -25.37 2.99
N TYR A 40 6.19 -24.13 3.30
CA TYR A 40 6.24 -23.61 4.65
C TYR A 40 5.34 -24.39 5.62
N SER A 41 4.12 -24.72 5.18
CA SER A 41 3.16 -25.52 5.94
C SER A 41 3.71 -26.92 6.27
N ASN A 42 4.25 -27.62 5.27
CA ASN A 42 4.84 -28.94 5.43
C ASN A 42 6.07 -28.88 6.33
N PHE A 43 6.90 -27.85 6.20
CA PHE A 43 8.07 -27.67 7.05
C PHE A 43 7.67 -27.47 8.52
N ARG A 44 6.69 -26.61 8.80
CA ARG A 44 6.19 -26.38 10.15
C ARG A 44 5.57 -27.64 10.74
N LYS A 45 4.80 -28.39 9.95
CA LYS A 45 4.24 -29.70 10.34
C LYS A 45 5.33 -30.69 10.74
N TYR A 46 6.40 -30.77 9.95
CA TYR A 46 7.55 -31.64 10.22
C TYR A 46 8.25 -31.27 11.53
N ILE A 47 8.55 -29.98 11.74
CA ILE A 47 9.22 -29.51 12.96
C ILE A 47 8.36 -29.74 14.20
N LEU A 48 7.06 -29.46 14.12
CA LEU A 48 6.12 -29.62 15.24
C LEU A 48 5.67 -31.07 15.45
N LYS A 49 6.00 -31.99 14.54
CA LYS A 49 5.49 -33.37 14.50
C LYS A 49 3.95 -33.44 14.64
N SER A 50 3.25 -32.41 14.17
CA SER A 50 1.79 -32.33 14.26
C SER A 50 1.14 -33.10 13.12
N SER A 51 0.01 -33.75 13.39
CA SER A 51 -0.73 -34.47 12.33
C SER A 51 -1.60 -33.54 11.48
N SER A 52 -1.99 -32.38 12.01
CA SER A 52 -2.84 -31.39 11.34
C SER A 52 -2.04 -30.20 10.79
N ALA A 53 -2.49 -29.69 9.64
CA ALA A 53 -2.09 -28.38 9.14
C ALA A 53 -2.71 -27.31 10.04
N ASP A 54 -1.95 -26.26 10.34
CA ASP A 54 -2.43 -25.16 11.16
C ASP A 54 -3.22 -24.17 10.28
N PRO A 55 -4.54 -24.03 10.47
CA PRO A 55 -5.36 -23.15 9.66
C PRO A 55 -5.02 -21.67 9.88
N SER A 56 -4.29 -21.34 10.95
CA SER A 56 -3.85 -19.97 11.26
C SER A 56 -2.56 -19.55 10.55
N LEU A 57 -1.92 -20.44 9.77
CA LEU A 57 -0.67 -20.13 9.09
C LEU A 57 -0.92 -19.26 7.84
N LEU A 58 -0.38 -18.03 7.83
CA LEU A 58 -0.50 -17.06 6.73
C LEU A 58 -1.97 -16.81 6.32
N PRO A 59 -2.84 -16.34 7.26
CA PRO A 59 -4.27 -16.29 7.06
C PRO A 59 -4.70 -15.37 5.92
N ALA A 60 -4.06 -14.20 5.77
CA ALA A 60 -4.39 -13.25 4.71
C ALA A 60 -3.93 -13.77 3.33
N LEU A 61 -2.74 -14.35 3.25
CA LEU A 61 -2.26 -14.95 2.00
C LEU A 61 -3.12 -16.12 1.54
N ARG A 62 -3.49 -17.03 2.45
CA ARG A 62 -4.35 -18.18 2.10
C ARG A 62 -5.73 -17.76 1.66
N LEU A 63 -6.30 -16.76 2.34
CA LEU A 63 -7.62 -16.25 2.00
C LEU A 63 -7.63 -15.59 0.61
N ILE A 64 -6.64 -14.75 0.30
CA ILE A 64 -6.51 -14.13 -1.03
C ILE A 64 -6.21 -15.18 -2.11
N ALA A 65 -5.33 -16.16 -1.82
CA ALA A 65 -4.97 -17.18 -2.79
C ALA A 65 -6.13 -18.13 -3.14
N THR A 66 -7.13 -18.25 -2.27
CA THR A 66 -8.32 -19.09 -2.50
C THR A 66 -9.49 -18.33 -3.09
N LYS A 67 -9.74 -17.10 -2.64
CA LYS A 67 -10.94 -16.31 -3.02
C LYS A 67 -10.67 -15.11 -3.93
N GLY A 68 -9.41 -14.74 -4.15
CA GLY A 68 -8.99 -13.69 -5.07
C GLY A 68 -9.08 -12.27 -4.50
N ALA A 69 -9.20 -11.26 -5.38
CA ALA A 69 -9.09 -9.85 -5.00
C ALA A 69 -10.34 -9.24 -4.31
N LYS A 70 -11.49 -9.90 -4.46
CA LYS A 70 -12.78 -9.41 -3.94
C LYS A 70 -13.03 -9.72 -2.47
N VAL A 71 -12.05 -10.32 -1.79
CA VAL A 71 -12.16 -10.64 -0.38
C VAL A 71 -12.21 -9.36 0.44
N THR A 72 -13.15 -9.32 1.38
CA THR A 72 -13.34 -8.19 2.30
C THR A 72 -12.50 -8.31 3.55
N ALA A 73 -12.23 -7.18 4.22
CA ALA A 73 -11.56 -7.18 5.52
C ALA A 73 -12.38 -7.94 6.58
N PHE A 74 -13.72 -7.93 6.47
CA PHE A 74 -14.63 -8.75 7.27
C PHE A 74 -14.26 -10.24 7.22
N GLU A 75 -14.02 -10.79 6.02
CA GLU A 75 -13.69 -12.21 5.87
C GLU A 75 -12.39 -12.61 6.57
N LEU A 76 -11.41 -11.69 6.60
CA LEU A 76 -10.16 -11.91 7.30
C LEU A 76 -10.35 -11.88 8.83
N LYS A 77 -11.22 -11.00 9.33
CA LYS A 77 -11.48 -10.82 10.76
C LYS A 77 -12.35 -11.94 11.35
N PHE A 78 -13.39 -12.34 10.63
CA PHE A 78 -14.41 -13.28 11.12
C PHE A 78 -14.29 -14.69 10.51
N GLY A 79 -13.44 -14.90 9.50
CA GLY A 79 -13.24 -16.20 8.85
C GLY A 79 -14.43 -16.71 8.02
N ARG A 80 -15.49 -15.90 7.88
CA ARG A 80 -16.71 -16.22 7.12
C ARG A 80 -17.06 -15.11 6.14
N ALA A 81 -17.74 -15.48 5.05
CA ALA A 81 -18.23 -14.51 4.06
C ALA A 81 -19.34 -13.61 4.67
N PRO A 82 -19.34 -12.30 4.39
CA PRO A 82 -20.42 -11.42 4.82
C PRO A 82 -21.70 -11.73 4.04
N THR A 83 -22.84 -11.57 4.70
CA THR A 83 -24.18 -11.74 4.13
C THR A 83 -24.55 -10.57 3.21
N SER A 84 -24.09 -9.36 3.54
CA SER A 84 -24.23 -8.15 2.73
C SER A 84 -23.00 -7.26 2.93
N VAL A 85 -22.62 -6.50 1.90
CA VAL A 85 -21.47 -5.58 1.93
C VAL A 85 -21.97 -4.17 1.65
N GLU A 86 -21.89 -3.30 2.65
CA GLU A 86 -22.20 -1.88 2.55
C GLU A 86 -20.89 -1.11 2.38
N ALA A 87 -20.41 -1.05 1.14
CA ALA A 87 -19.17 -0.36 0.82
C ALA A 87 -19.31 1.15 1.13
N PRO A 88 -18.33 1.76 1.83
CA PRO A 88 -18.34 3.19 2.07
C PRO A 88 -18.31 3.91 0.71
N SER A 89 -19.29 4.80 0.49
CA SER A 89 -19.30 5.66 -0.67
C SER A 89 -18.19 6.69 -0.51
N PHE A 90 -17.04 6.43 -1.11
CA PHE A 90 -16.02 7.46 -1.30
C PHE A 90 -16.56 8.40 -2.37
N GLY A 91 -17.31 9.42 -1.93
CA GLY A 91 -17.68 10.55 -2.76
C GLY A 91 -16.40 11.23 -3.20
N LEU A 92 -15.79 10.76 -4.29
CA LEU A 92 -14.88 11.54 -5.10
C LEU A 92 -15.72 12.76 -5.47
N GLY A 93 -15.50 13.88 -4.78
CA GLY A 93 -16.24 15.13 -4.93
C GLY A 93 -16.08 15.73 -6.33
N MET A 94 -16.53 15.01 -7.35
CA MET A 94 -17.20 15.60 -8.48
C MET A 94 -18.57 16.03 -7.98
N GLU A 95 -18.58 17.03 -7.10
CA GLU A 95 -19.68 17.98 -7.17
C GLU A 95 -19.57 18.53 -8.59
N THR A 96 -20.34 17.95 -9.52
CA THR A 96 -20.95 18.80 -10.52
C THR A 96 -21.53 19.95 -9.72
N ALA A 97 -21.03 21.17 -9.96
CA ALA A 97 -21.69 22.37 -9.53
C ALA A 97 -23.09 22.38 -10.18
N GLN A 98 -23.99 21.56 -9.65
CA GLN A 98 -25.39 21.84 -9.68
C GLN A 98 -25.55 22.88 -8.59
N ASP A 99 -25.80 24.07 -9.09
CA ASP A 99 -26.11 25.30 -8.40
C ASP A 99 -27.43 25.14 -7.64
N ASP A 100 -27.50 24.16 -6.74
CA ASP A 100 -28.56 24.05 -5.75
C ASP A 100 -28.22 25.05 -4.65
N ALA A 101 -28.39 26.32 -5.01
CA ALA A 101 -28.52 27.41 -4.06
C ALA A 101 -29.49 26.93 -2.97
N ILE A 102 -28.99 26.79 -1.75
CA ILE A 102 -29.85 26.61 -0.57
C ILE A 102 -30.65 27.91 -0.46
N ASP A 103 -31.90 27.85 -0.91
CA ASP A 103 -32.85 28.94 -0.85
C ASP A 103 -33.31 29.14 0.59
N PHE A 104 -32.68 30.10 1.28
CA PHE A 104 -33.13 30.62 2.57
C PHE A 104 -34.23 31.70 2.39
N GLY A 105 -34.92 31.72 1.26
CA GLY A 105 -35.89 32.72 0.87
C GLY A 105 -37.28 32.17 0.66
N ASP A 106 -37.95 31.73 1.73
CA ASP A 106 -39.35 32.10 1.88
C ASP A 106 -39.73 32.16 3.37
N ASP A 107 -40.17 33.34 3.79
CA ASP A 107 -40.74 33.66 5.10
C ASP A 107 -42.12 33.00 5.26
N ALA A 108 -42.17 31.68 5.16
CA ALA A 108 -43.34 30.92 5.58
C ALA A 108 -43.35 30.89 7.12
N PRO A 109 -44.36 31.47 7.80
CA PRO A 109 -44.49 31.30 9.23
C PRO A 109 -44.64 29.80 9.52
N ILE A 110 -43.71 29.26 10.31
CA ILE A 110 -43.81 27.91 10.85
C ILE A 110 -45.07 27.87 11.71
N ASP A 111 -46.13 27.26 11.19
CA ASP A 111 -47.40 27.04 11.86
C ASP A 111 -47.20 25.95 12.92
N PHE A 112 -46.84 26.36 14.13
CA PHE A 112 -47.02 25.54 15.33
C PHE A 112 -48.51 25.51 15.62
N GLY A 113 -49.23 24.67 14.87
CA GLY A 113 -50.67 24.49 15.00
C GLY A 113 -51.06 24.48 16.47
N ALA A 114 -52.01 25.36 16.80
CA ALA A 114 -52.51 25.60 18.15
C ALA A 114 -53.34 24.42 18.68
N ASP A 115 -52.73 23.24 18.76
CA ASP A 115 -53.21 22.13 19.56
C ASP A 115 -52.29 22.01 20.78
N ASP A 116 -52.84 22.33 21.95
CA ASP A 116 -52.33 21.98 23.28
C ASP A 116 -52.34 20.46 23.48
N ALA A 117 -51.76 19.70 22.55
CA ALA A 117 -51.39 18.32 22.76
C ALA A 117 -50.13 18.31 23.63
N ILE A 118 -50.34 18.45 24.93
CA ILE A 118 -49.36 18.06 25.94
C ILE A 118 -48.97 16.63 25.61
N VAL A 119 -47.76 16.44 25.10
CA VAL A 119 -47.16 15.11 24.96
C VAL A 119 -46.95 14.60 26.38
N ASP A 120 -47.92 13.82 26.85
CA ASP A 120 -47.90 13.15 28.14
C ASP A 120 -46.85 12.04 28.10
N PHE A 121 -45.69 12.30 28.69
CA PHE A 121 -44.69 11.26 29.01
C PHE A 121 -45.12 10.49 30.26
N GLY A 122 -46.40 10.14 30.34
CA GLY A 122 -47.02 9.42 31.43
C GLY A 122 -46.48 8.00 31.46
N ASP A 123 -45.53 7.77 32.36
CA ASP A 123 -45.30 6.60 33.22
C ASP A 123 -45.64 5.18 32.71
N ASP A 124 -45.57 4.94 31.40
CA ASP A 124 -45.45 3.60 30.86
C ASP A 124 -43.96 3.27 30.83
N ALA A 125 -43.55 2.43 31.79
CA ALA A 125 -42.25 1.79 31.84
C ALA A 125 -42.02 0.96 30.56
N ILE A 126 -41.62 1.64 29.48
CA ILE A 126 -40.98 1.00 28.35
C ILE A 126 -39.60 0.61 28.86
N ASP A 127 -39.50 -0.62 29.38
CA ASP A 127 -38.24 -1.30 29.60
C ASP A 127 -37.57 -1.52 28.23
N ILE A 128 -36.92 -0.48 27.71
CA ILE A 128 -35.93 -0.62 26.66
C ILE A 128 -34.76 -1.32 27.32
N ALA A 129 -34.79 -2.66 27.28
CA ALA A 129 -33.66 -3.48 27.64
C ALA A 129 -32.52 -3.16 26.65
N VAL A 130 -31.66 -2.23 27.06
CA VAL A 130 -30.36 -2.02 26.43
C VAL A 130 -29.57 -3.30 26.68
N VAL A 131 -29.66 -4.24 25.75
CA VAL A 131 -28.74 -5.38 25.67
C VAL A 131 -27.41 -4.76 25.25
N GLY A 132 -26.65 -4.29 26.25
CA GLY A 132 -25.25 -3.94 26.08
C GLY A 132 -24.51 -5.21 25.71
N ASP A 133 -24.22 -5.38 24.43
CA ASP A 133 -23.19 -6.31 24.00
C ASP A 133 -21.84 -5.69 24.39
N ASP A 134 -21.36 -6.05 25.58
CA ASP A 134 -20.08 -5.60 26.15
C ASP A 134 -18.85 -6.22 25.41
N THR A 135 -19.02 -6.66 24.17
CA THR A 135 -17.93 -7.14 23.32
C THR A 135 -17.63 -6.16 22.18
N ASN A 136 -16.80 -5.16 22.50
CA ASN A 136 -16.05 -4.30 21.57
C ASN A 136 -16.86 -3.53 20.50
N ASP A 137 -16.85 -2.20 20.62
CA ASP A 137 -17.14 -1.24 19.53
C ASP A 137 -18.53 -1.31 18.86
N GLY A 138 -19.59 -1.67 19.60
CA GLY A 138 -20.98 -1.44 19.16
C GLY A 138 -21.36 -2.13 17.83
N GLN A 139 -20.61 -3.16 17.45
CA GLN A 139 -20.75 -3.82 16.16
C GLN A 139 -21.61 -5.08 16.33
N LEU A 140 -22.87 -4.97 15.95
CA LEU A 140 -23.77 -6.12 15.82
C LEU A 140 -23.11 -7.16 14.90
N ASP A 141 -22.92 -8.39 15.36
CA ASP A 141 -22.54 -9.52 14.50
C ASP A 141 -23.74 -9.98 13.65
N ASP A 142 -24.34 -9.02 12.93
CA ASP A 142 -25.45 -9.23 11.99
C ASP A 142 -24.98 -9.86 10.66
N GLY A 143 -23.67 -10.11 10.53
CA GLY A 143 -23.05 -10.66 9.34
C GLY A 143 -22.91 -9.66 8.19
N VAL A 144 -23.13 -8.36 8.43
CA VAL A 144 -23.00 -7.31 7.41
C VAL A 144 -21.64 -6.62 7.53
N ALA A 145 -20.90 -6.59 6.43
CA ALA A 145 -19.65 -5.83 6.38
C ALA A 145 -19.97 -4.35 6.14
N ARG A 146 -19.73 -3.49 7.14
CA ARG A 146 -19.93 -2.03 7.07
C ARG A 146 -18.62 -1.28 7.26
N GLY A 147 -18.53 -0.07 6.68
CA GLY A 147 -17.39 0.84 6.88
C GLY A 147 -16.06 0.21 6.46
N ASP A 148 -15.09 0.17 7.38
CA ASP A 148 -13.75 -0.37 7.13
C ASP A 148 -13.76 -1.88 6.84
N ASP A 149 -14.72 -2.63 7.41
CA ASP A 149 -14.84 -4.09 7.22
C ASP A 149 -15.37 -4.45 5.82
N ALA A 150 -16.06 -3.50 5.15
CA ALA A 150 -16.59 -3.65 3.79
C ALA A 150 -15.51 -3.49 2.70
N LEU A 151 -14.37 -2.89 3.04
CA LEU A 151 -13.28 -2.65 2.11
C LEU A 151 -12.59 -3.95 1.69
N SER A 152 -12.02 -3.96 0.48
CA SER A 152 -11.18 -5.07 0.04
C SER A 152 -9.96 -5.22 0.95
N ILE A 153 -9.42 -6.44 1.07
CA ILE A 153 -8.19 -6.71 1.82
C ILE A 153 -7.02 -5.81 1.39
N PHE A 154 -6.97 -5.40 0.12
CA PHE A 154 -5.93 -4.51 -0.38
C PHE A 154 -6.14 -3.03 -0.03
N GLU A 155 -7.37 -2.63 0.28
CA GLU A 155 -7.76 -1.26 0.57
C GLU A 155 -7.75 -0.97 2.08
N ASN A 156 -8.19 -1.93 2.89
CA ASN A 156 -8.23 -1.77 4.33
C ASN A 156 -6.79 -1.76 4.92
N PRO A 157 -6.40 -0.73 5.70
CA PRO A 157 -5.04 -0.63 6.24
C PRO A 157 -4.66 -1.73 7.23
N ALA A 158 -5.61 -2.32 7.95
CA ALA A 158 -5.36 -3.42 8.90
C ALA A 158 -5.12 -4.74 8.17
N SER A 159 -5.96 -5.07 7.19
CA SER A 159 -5.79 -6.27 6.35
C SER A 159 -4.54 -6.17 5.46
N GLN A 160 -4.21 -4.97 4.95
CA GLN A 160 -2.96 -4.76 4.22
C GLN A 160 -1.73 -5.02 5.12
N ARG A 161 -1.77 -4.59 6.38
CA ARG A 161 -0.71 -4.90 7.36
C ARG A 161 -0.60 -6.40 7.61
N ALA A 162 -1.74 -7.10 7.78
CA ALA A 162 -1.75 -8.55 7.94
C ALA A 162 -1.14 -9.26 6.71
N LEU A 163 -1.56 -8.89 5.50
CA LEU A 163 -0.97 -9.41 4.26
C LEU A 163 0.54 -9.16 4.18
N MET A 164 1.00 -7.97 4.56
CA MET A 164 2.43 -7.64 4.59
C MET A 164 3.19 -8.45 5.63
N ASN A 165 2.59 -8.74 6.78
CA ASN A 165 3.20 -9.61 7.79
C ASN A 165 3.36 -11.04 7.24
N ASP A 166 2.29 -11.61 6.67
CA ASP A 166 2.31 -12.94 6.06
C ASP A 166 3.38 -13.06 4.96
N LEU A 167 3.45 -12.08 4.05
CA LEU A 167 4.47 -12.05 2.99
C LEU A 167 5.89 -11.93 3.55
N ASN A 168 6.10 -11.13 4.60
CA ASN A 168 7.40 -11.01 5.24
C ASN A 168 7.80 -12.27 6.00
N GLU A 169 6.86 -12.93 6.67
CA GLU A 169 7.07 -14.21 7.34
C GLU A 169 7.49 -15.29 6.32
N LEU A 170 6.74 -15.43 5.23
CA LEU A 170 7.06 -16.39 4.17
C LEU A 170 8.43 -16.10 3.53
N LYS A 171 8.72 -14.82 3.25
CA LYS A 171 10.04 -14.39 2.76
C LYS A 171 11.15 -14.72 3.75
N ALA A 172 10.96 -14.41 5.04
CA ALA A 172 11.97 -14.66 6.07
C ALA A 172 12.26 -16.15 6.20
N PHE A 173 11.22 -16.99 6.19
CA PHE A 173 11.34 -18.44 6.15
C PHE A 173 12.15 -18.92 4.95
N LEU A 174 11.77 -18.52 3.72
CA LEU A 174 12.47 -18.93 2.51
C LEU A 174 13.92 -18.44 2.46
N ARG A 175 14.16 -17.18 2.86
CA ARG A 175 15.50 -16.61 2.96
C ARG A 175 16.36 -17.38 3.94
N TRP A 176 15.80 -17.72 5.10
CA TRP A 176 16.51 -18.53 6.09
C TRP A 176 16.82 -19.91 5.52
N ARG A 177 15.87 -20.57 4.83
CA ARG A 177 16.11 -21.87 4.20
C ARG A 177 17.16 -21.86 3.10
N VAL A 178 17.22 -20.81 2.27
CA VAL A 178 18.28 -20.65 1.26
C VAL A 178 19.65 -20.42 1.92
N MET A 179 19.69 -19.72 3.06
CA MET A 179 20.93 -19.48 3.79
C MET A 179 21.43 -20.72 4.54
N ASP A 180 20.51 -21.44 5.20
CA ASP A 180 20.73 -22.68 5.96
C ASP A 180 21.55 -23.67 5.11
N GLU A 181 21.08 -23.92 3.89
CA GLU A 181 21.73 -24.82 2.92
C GLU A 181 23.14 -24.38 2.48
N LYS A 182 23.38 -23.06 2.41
CA LYS A 182 24.71 -22.52 2.06
C LYS A 182 25.70 -22.61 3.21
N THR A 183 25.20 -22.78 4.43
CA THR A 183 25.98 -22.85 5.66
C THR A 183 26.11 -24.26 6.24
N GLU A 184 25.17 -25.16 5.95
CA GLU A 184 25.21 -26.55 6.42
C GLU A 184 26.37 -27.29 5.76
N HIS A 185 27.27 -27.82 6.60
CA HIS A 185 28.31 -28.75 6.16
C HIS A 185 27.73 -30.18 6.10
N THR A 186 28.35 -31.07 5.33
CA THR A 186 27.92 -32.49 5.20
C THR A 186 27.72 -33.23 6.53
N SER A 187 28.36 -32.76 7.60
CA SER A 187 28.20 -33.24 8.97
C SER A 187 26.84 -32.93 9.60
N ASP A 188 26.20 -31.80 9.28
CA ASP A 188 24.89 -31.42 9.83
C ASP A 188 23.76 -32.25 9.22
N LEU A 189 23.88 -32.58 7.92
CA LEU A 189 22.97 -33.48 7.23
C LEU A 189 22.95 -34.89 7.85
N LEU A 190 24.13 -35.36 8.33
CA LEU A 190 24.28 -36.63 9.03
C LEU A 190 23.74 -36.58 10.48
N LEU A 191 23.90 -35.43 11.15
CA LEU A 191 23.43 -35.25 12.53
C LEU A 191 21.90 -35.10 12.63
N THR A 192 21.27 -34.52 11.61
CA THR A 192 19.82 -34.26 11.57
C THR A 192 19.00 -35.50 11.18
N GLY A 193 19.65 -36.63 10.85
CA GLY A 193 18.98 -37.88 10.51
C GLY A 193 18.24 -37.80 9.17
N ALA A 194 19.00 -37.83 8.08
CA ALA A 194 18.48 -37.80 6.70
C ALA A 194 17.40 -38.86 6.41
N ASP A 195 17.33 -39.94 7.18
CA ASP A 195 16.47 -41.10 6.91
C ASP A 195 14.98 -40.92 7.25
N ASN A 196 14.56 -39.85 7.96
CA ASN A 196 13.15 -39.63 8.36
C ASN A 196 12.53 -38.33 7.81
N ARG A 197 13.17 -37.67 6.85
CA ARG A 197 12.69 -36.40 6.31
C ARG A 197 11.56 -36.65 5.31
N ASP A 198 10.43 -35.95 5.49
CA ASP A 198 9.30 -36.05 4.57
C ASP A 198 9.74 -35.64 3.15
N SER A 199 9.41 -36.47 2.16
CA SER A 199 9.66 -36.22 0.74
C SER A 199 9.16 -34.85 0.26
N SER A 200 8.11 -34.30 0.90
CA SER A 200 7.58 -32.96 0.62
C SER A 200 8.55 -31.81 0.97
N LEU A 201 9.64 -32.09 1.70
CA LEU A 201 10.66 -31.12 2.11
C LEU A 201 11.95 -31.17 1.28
N SER A 202 12.02 -32.12 0.35
CA SER A 202 13.15 -32.34 -0.55
C SER A 202 12.98 -31.51 -1.83
N ILE A 203 13.12 -30.19 -1.67
CA ILE A 203 13.06 -29.20 -2.77
C ILE A 203 14.51 -28.83 -3.15
N SER A 204 14.79 -28.58 -4.44
CA SER A 204 16.12 -28.16 -4.89
C SER A 204 16.44 -26.72 -4.47
N GLU A 205 17.74 -26.38 -4.41
CA GLU A 205 18.21 -25.01 -4.15
C GLU A 205 17.60 -24.01 -5.15
N SER A 206 17.65 -24.35 -6.45
CA SER A 206 17.09 -23.51 -7.52
C SER A 206 15.61 -23.23 -7.36
N GLN A 207 14.83 -24.23 -6.93
CA GLN A 207 13.39 -24.08 -6.67
C GLN A 207 13.13 -23.19 -5.45
N ARG A 208 13.93 -23.33 -4.38
CA ARG A 208 13.83 -22.44 -3.21
C ARG A 208 14.15 -20.99 -3.55
N GLU A 209 15.20 -20.74 -4.33
CA GLU A 209 15.56 -19.40 -4.80
C GLU A 209 14.47 -18.82 -5.70
N GLU A 210 13.88 -19.63 -6.58
CA GLU A 210 12.74 -19.20 -7.41
C GLU A 210 11.52 -18.82 -6.55
N MET A 211 11.18 -19.64 -5.56
CA MET A 211 10.11 -19.34 -4.60
C MET A 211 10.36 -18.01 -3.86
N LEU A 212 11.58 -17.79 -3.39
CA LEU A 212 11.97 -16.56 -2.71
C LEU A 212 11.83 -15.34 -3.62
N ASN A 213 12.29 -15.45 -4.87
CA ASN A 213 12.19 -14.38 -5.87
C ASN A 213 10.72 -14.04 -6.19
N ARG A 214 9.85 -15.04 -6.32
CA ARG A 214 8.40 -14.84 -6.53
C ARG A 214 7.76 -14.10 -5.35
N VAL A 215 8.02 -14.52 -4.11
CA VAL A 215 7.50 -13.85 -2.91
C VAL A 215 8.01 -12.40 -2.82
N GLN A 216 9.29 -12.17 -3.15
CA GLN A 216 9.89 -10.84 -3.16
C GLN A 216 9.24 -9.93 -4.22
N ALA A 217 8.92 -10.47 -5.40
CA ALA A 217 8.24 -9.74 -6.47
C ALA A 217 6.82 -9.32 -6.08
N VAL A 218 6.07 -10.22 -5.43
CA VAL A 218 4.73 -9.90 -4.89
C VAL A 218 4.84 -8.83 -3.80
N LEU A 219 5.80 -8.95 -2.90
CA LEU A 219 6.02 -7.98 -1.83
C LEU A 219 6.38 -6.59 -2.39
N SER A 220 7.20 -6.51 -3.45
CA SER A 220 7.50 -5.23 -4.09
C SER A 220 6.30 -4.65 -4.83
N ALA A 221 5.45 -5.49 -5.44
CA ALA A 221 4.21 -5.04 -6.07
C ALA A 221 3.22 -4.46 -5.04
N VAL A 222 2.98 -5.17 -3.92
CA VAL A 222 2.06 -4.72 -2.85
C VAL A 222 2.57 -3.44 -2.18
N ASN A 223 3.89 -3.28 -2.04
CA ASN A 223 4.51 -2.10 -1.41
C ASN A 223 4.88 -0.98 -2.40
N ASP A 224 4.30 -0.96 -3.61
CA ASP A 224 4.57 0.11 -4.58
C ASP A 224 4.12 1.48 -4.01
N PRO A 225 5.03 2.46 -3.86
CA PRO A 225 4.69 3.78 -3.34
C PRO A 225 3.62 4.48 -4.18
N GLN A 226 3.60 4.28 -5.49
CA GLN A 226 2.58 4.90 -6.35
C GLN A 226 1.19 4.35 -6.04
N LYS A 227 1.06 3.04 -5.82
CA LYS A 227 -0.21 2.40 -5.47
C LYS A 227 -0.73 2.83 -4.11
N ARG A 228 0.17 3.07 -3.14
CA ARG A 228 -0.20 3.66 -1.84
C ARG A 228 -0.78 5.06 -1.98
N HIS A 229 -0.26 5.88 -2.90
CA HIS A 229 -0.84 7.18 -3.20
C HIS A 229 -2.22 7.04 -3.87
N LEU A 230 -2.39 6.10 -4.79
CA LEU A 230 -3.68 5.86 -5.46
C LEU A 230 -4.76 5.34 -4.53
N LEU A 231 -4.40 4.46 -3.59
CA LEU A 231 -5.28 4.01 -2.51
C LEU A 231 -5.78 5.20 -1.68
N LYS A 232 -4.88 6.13 -1.32
CA LYS A 232 -5.24 7.34 -0.56
C LYS A 232 -6.10 8.31 -1.37
N ILE A 233 -5.84 8.45 -2.66
CA ILE A 233 -6.65 9.24 -3.60
C ILE A 233 -8.09 8.71 -3.63
N ARG A 234 -8.26 7.39 -3.70
CA ARG A 234 -9.58 6.74 -3.69
C ARG A 234 -10.27 6.86 -2.33
N ALA A 235 -9.52 6.72 -1.23
CA ALA A 235 -10.08 6.72 0.11
C ALA A 235 -10.44 8.12 0.64
N SER A 236 -9.82 9.19 0.14
CA SER A 236 -10.03 10.55 0.67
C SER A 236 -9.92 11.64 -0.40
N PRO A 237 -11.01 12.40 -0.66
CA PRO A 237 -10.99 13.55 -1.57
C PRO A 237 -9.99 14.64 -1.13
N ARG A 238 -9.86 14.90 0.18
CA ARG A 238 -8.90 15.87 0.73
C ARG A 238 -7.45 15.53 0.39
N TYR A 239 -7.15 14.24 0.27
CA TYR A 239 -5.81 13.81 -0.15
C TYR A 239 -5.52 14.21 -1.60
N VAL A 240 -6.53 14.18 -2.47
CA VAL A 240 -6.41 14.63 -3.87
C VAL A 240 -6.12 16.12 -3.94
N GLU A 241 -6.80 16.93 -3.13
CA GLU A 241 -6.59 18.38 -3.04
C GLU A 241 -5.17 18.70 -2.59
N SER A 242 -4.74 18.16 -1.45
CA SER A 242 -3.39 18.39 -0.93
C SER A 242 -2.31 17.92 -1.89
N MET A 243 -2.53 16.79 -2.58
CA MET A 243 -1.59 16.27 -3.56
C MET A 243 -1.55 17.15 -4.82
N ALA A 244 -2.69 17.67 -5.27
CA ALA A 244 -2.76 18.62 -6.38
C ALA A 244 -2.02 19.91 -6.04
N GLU A 245 -2.25 20.50 -4.87
CA GLU A 245 -1.53 21.69 -4.40
C GLU A 245 -0.02 21.47 -4.34
N GLN A 246 0.43 20.33 -3.79
CA GLN A 246 1.86 20.00 -3.76
C GLN A 246 2.46 19.87 -5.17
N LEU A 247 1.71 19.33 -6.13
CA LEU A 247 2.15 19.20 -7.52
C LEU A 247 2.19 20.55 -8.22
N GLU A 248 1.22 21.43 -7.96
CA GLU A 248 1.21 22.81 -8.48
C GLU A 248 2.38 23.63 -7.94
N VAL A 249 2.65 23.52 -6.64
CA VAL A 249 3.83 24.14 -6.01
C VAL A 249 5.11 23.62 -6.67
N LYS A 250 5.27 22.29 -6.83
CA LYS A 250 6.44 21.71 -7.52
C LYS A 250 6.57 22.18 -8.97
N ARG A 251 5.45 22.29 -9.69
CA ARG A 251 5.41 22.84 -11.05
C ARG A 251 5.86 24.31 -11.08
N SER A 252 5.48 25.12 -10.09
CA SER A 252 5.92 26.52 -9.99
C SER A 252 7.44 26.64 -9.84
N PHE A 253 8.08 25.66 -9.21
CA PHE A 253 9.54 25.63 -9.06
C PHE A 253 10.27 25.18 -10.33
N GLU A 254 9.62 24.48 -11.25
CA GLU A 254 10.22 24.01 -12.51
C GLU A 254 10.87 25.15 -13.28
N GLY A 255 10.16 26.28 -13.43
CA GLY A 255 10.69 27.47 -14.11
C GLY A 255 11.83 28.15 -13.36
N LYS A 256 11.86 28.06 -12.02
CA LYS A 256 12.99 28.57 -11.21
C LYS A 256 14.22 27.67 -11.38
N TYR A 257 14.05 26.35 -11.32
CA TYR A 257 15.14 25.40 -11.52
C TYR A 257 15.70 25.42 -12.94
N ARG A 258 14.85 25.62 -13.95
CA ARG A 258 15.29 25.78 -15.35
C ARG A 258 16.20 27.00 -15.51
N ARG A 259 15.78 28.16 -14.98
CA ARG A 259 16.60 29.38 -14.98
C ARG A 259 17.90 29.21 -14.19
N MET A 260 17.83 28.58 -13.02
CA MET A 260 19.03 28.29 -12.23
C MET A 260 20.02 27.41 -13.00
N LYS A 261 19.53 26.39 -13.73
CA LYS A 261 20.35 25.52 -14.57
C LYS A 261 21.02 26.32 -15.71
N GLU A 262 20.29 27.19 -16.38
CA GLU A 262 20.82 28.04 -17.45
C GLU A 262 21.94 28.94 -16.92
N LEU A 263 21.72 29.61 -15.79
CA LEU A 263 22.69 30.50 -15.15
C LEU A 263 23.94 29.74 -14.66
N MET A 264 23.77 28.52 -14.13
CA MET A 264 24.91 27.65 -13.76
C MET A 264 25.75 27.26 -14.98
N ASN A 265 25.11 26.96 -16.12
CA ASN A 265 25.81 26.63 -17.36
C ASN A 265 26.56 27.84 -17.92
N GLU A 266 25.95 29.03 -17.90
CA GLU A 266 26.61 30.28 -18.33
C GLU A 266 27.85 30.56 -17.48
N ARG A 267 27.69 30.52 -16.15
CA ARG A 267 28.80 30.71 -15.22
C ARG A 267 29.90 29.66 -15.40
N GLN A 268 29.54 28.41 -15.67
CA GLN A 268 30.52 27.36 -15.98
C GLN A 268 31.31 27.71 -17.25
N GLN A 269 30.64 28.20 -18.30
CA GLN A 269 31.32 28.61 -19.54
C GLN A 269 32.24 29.81 -19.34
N GLU A 270 31.84 30.78 -18.53
CA GLU A 270 32.69 31.93 -18.15
C GLU A 270 33.95 31.47 -17.42
N MET A 271 33.80 30.64 -16.38
CA MET A 271 34.94 30.11 -15.63
C MET A 271 35.90 29.30 -16.51
N VAL A 272 35.39 28.55 -17.49
CA VAL A 272 36.24 27.81 -18.45
C VAL A 272 37.01 28.76 -19.36
N LYS A 273 36.40 29.85 -19.82
CA LYS A 273 37.09 30.88 -20.62
C LYS A 273 38.16 31.59 -19.80
N GLU A 274 37.86 32.00 -18.57
CA GLU A 274 38.85 32.63 -17.68
C GLU A 274 40.00 31.69 -17.35
N ALA A 275 39.73 30.40 -17.13
CA ALA A 275 40.76 29.38 -16.95
C ALA A 275 41.66 29.25 -18.19
N ALA A 276 41.09 29.26 -19.39
CA ALA A 276 41.86 29.22 -20.64
C ALA A 276 42.74 30.47 -20.82
N ASP A 277 42.19 31.66 -20.55
CA ASP A 277 42.90 32.94 -20.67
C ASP A 277 44.06 33.04 -19.67
N THR A 278 43.81 32.65 -18.42
CA THR A 278 44.85 32.60 -17.37
C THR A 278 45.93 31.58 -17.69
N GLN A 279 45.56 30.41 -18.22
CA GLN A 279 46.51 29.39 -18.68
C GLN A 279 47.38 29.90 -19.84
N GLN A 280 46.79 30.61 -20.81
CA GLN A 280 47.56 31.26 -21.89
C GLN A 280 48.55 32.29 -21.36
N LYS A 281 48.11 33.19 -20.45
CA LYS A 281 48.99 34.18 -19.83
C LYS A 281 50.14 33.50 -19.06
N LEU A 282 49.86 32.40 -18.36
CA LEU A 282 50.86 31.63 -17.64
C LEU A 282 51.89 31.00 -18.59
N GLN A 283 51.46 30.47 -19.74
CA GLN A 283 52.37 29.97 -20.78
C GLN A 283 53.30 31.04 -21.35
N LEU A 284 52.83 32.28 -21.48
CA LEU A 284 53.64 33.41 -21.97
C LEU A 284 54.66 33.88 -20.92
N LEU A 285 54.33 33.83 -19.63
CA LEU A 285 55.22 34.27 -18.54
C LEU A 285 56.25 33.21 -18.13
N LEU A 286 55.96 31.93 -18.37
CA LEU A 286 56.86 30.79 -18.11
C LEU A 286 58.28 30.95 -18.70
N PRO A 287 58.46 31.31 -19.99
CA PRO A 287 59.79 31.50 -20.56
C PRO A 287 60.54 32.68 -19.93
N SER A 288 59.90 33.84 -19.73
CA SER A 288 60.53 35.01 -19.10
C SER A 288 60.92 34.74 -17.64
N ALA A 289 60.11 33.98 -16.90
CA ALA A 289 60.46 33.56 -15.54
C ALA A 289 61.66 32.59 -15.52
N LYS A 290 61.77 31.68 -16.50
CA LYS A 290 62.92 30.78 -16.64
C LYS A 290 64.20 31.52 -17.05
N GLU A 291 64.09 32.61 -17.81
CA GLU A 291 65.23 33.48 -18.15
C GLU A 291 65.72 34.25 -16.93
N LEU A 292 64.82 34.83 -16.13
CA LEU A 292 65.15 35.49 -14.87
C LEU A 292 65.78 34.56 -13.83
N GLN A 293 65.39 33.28 -13.79
CA GLN A 293 65.95 32.29 -12.86
C GLN A 293 67.38 31.85 -13.23
N LYS A 294 67.81 32.07 -14.48
CA LYS A 294 69.15 31.73 -14.97
C LYS A 294 70.17 32.86 -14.82
N GLN A 295 69.73 34.07 -14.50
CA GLN A 295 70.58 35.19 -14.08
C GLN A 295 70.86 35.10 -12.58
#